data_AF-A0A4R5C4I7-F1
#
_entry.id   AF-A0A4R5C4I7-F1
#
_cell.length_a   1.000
_cell.length_b   1.000
_cell.length_c   1.000
_cell.angle_alpha   90.00
_cell.angle_beta   90.00
_cell.angle_gamma   90.00
#
_symmetry.space_group_name_H-M   'P 1'
#
loop_
_entity.id
_entity.type
_entity.pdbx_description
1 polymer ?
#
loop_
_entity_poly.entity_id
_entity_poly.type
_entity_poly.pdbx_seq_one_letter_code
_entity_poly.pdbx_strand_id
1 'polypeptide(L)'
;MRKRRAAEVRATLRQWRWPREFRIRPAPWPDDILSAFAGLSAPDAVRLDEPGQAPGPRAAASGDVPGLSGRSLADVATSVWRLRVRMAGLPEGMRSTTRHVEKAWDTLAEAGVEIKDHLNAPFDSGLSISVVAFQPTPGLERERVIETIRPSVYLGDQRIQMAEVIVGTPDSTDGTRPRPGAREQRQ
;
A
#
# COMPACT_ATOMS: atom_id res chain seq x y z
N MET A 1 13.68 20.13 -34.77
CA MET A 1 15.10 19.86 -34.44
C MET A 1 15.83 20.93 -33.61
N ARG A 2 15.45 22.22 -33.59
CA ARG A 2 16.24 23.28 -32.89
C ARG A 2 16.06 23.40 -31.36
N LYS A 3 15.01 22.83 -30.76
CA LYS A 3 14.67 23.05 -29.34
C LYS A 3 15.46 22.19 -28.33
N ARG A 4 15.96 21.01 -28.72
CA ARG A 4 16.70 20.10 -27.81
C ARG A 4 18.07 20.66 -27.41
N ARG A 5 18.83 21.21 -28.37
CA ARG A 5 20.16 21.78 -28.10
C ARG A 5 20.16 22.95 -27.11
N ALA A 6 19.11 23.77 -27.11
CA ALA A 6 19.02 24.94 -26.21
C ALA A 6 18.76 24.53 -24.74
N ALA A 7 18.07 23.41 -24.51
CA ALA A 7 17.80 22.90 -23.17
C ALA A 7 19.05 22.27 -22.53
N GLU A 8 19.84 21.54 -23.33
CA GLU A 8 21.12 20.96 -22.92
C GLU A 8 22.11 22.05 -22.48
N VAL A 9 22.26 23.12 -23.28
CA VAL A 9 23.17 24.24 -22.97
C VAL A 9 22.82 24.92 -21.65
N ARG A 10 21.53 25.11 -21.34
CA ARG A 10 21.08 25.70 -20.05
C ARG A 10 21.23 24.75 -18.86
N ALA A 11 21.15 23.43 -19.08
CA ALA A 11 21.37 22.44 -18.03
C ALA A 11 22.85 22.36 -17.65
N THR A 12 23.75 22.39 -18.63
CA THR A 12 25.21 22.38 -18.40
C THR A 12 25.68 23.65 -17.68
N LEU A 13 25.16 24.83 -18.05
CA LEU A 13 25.50 26.09 -17.36
C LEU A 13 25.02 26.12 -15.90
N ARG A 14 23.87 25.49 -15.58
CA ARG A 14 23.38 25.40 -14.19
C ARG A 14 24.26 24.50 -13.32
N GLN A 15 24.90 23.49 -13.89
CA GLN A 15 25.81 22.60 -13.17
C GLN A 15 27.16 23.26 -12.82
N TRP A 16 27.54 24.35 -13.49
CA TRP A 16 28.80 25.06 -13.20
C TRP A 16 28.80 25.79 -11.85
N ARG A 17 27.62 26.10 -11.30
CA ARG A 17 27.47 26.66 -9.95
C ARG A 17 27.76 25.67 -8.82
N TRP A 18 27.91 24.39 -9.15
CA TRP A 18 28.14 23.32 -8.18
C TRP A 18 29.58 22.78 -8.28
N PRO A 19 30.19 22.37 -7.16
CA PRO A 19 31.46 21.65 -7.14
C PRO A 19 31.42 20.42 -8.07
N ARG A 20 32.59 19.99 -8.58
CA ARG A 20 32.67 18.94 -9.62
C ARG A 20 32.04 17.62 -9.19
N GLU A 21 32.03 17.34 -7.88
CA GLU A 21 31.43 16.15 -7.25
C GLU A 21 29.91 16.07 -7.44
N PHE A 22 29.22 17.20 -7.55
CA PHE A 22 27.76 17.27 -7.70
C PHE A 22 27.30 17.45 -9.16
N ARG A 23 28.23 17.42 -10.11
CA ARG A 23 27.90 17.52 -11.54
C ARG A 23 27.48 16.15 -12.04
N ILE A 24 26.20 16.04 -12.38
CA ILE A 24 25.62 14.81 -12.93
C ILE A 24 26.25 14.57 -14.31
N ARG A 25 27.01 13.48 -14.43
CA ARG A 25 27.51 13.03 -15.74
C ARG A 25 26.31 12.62 -16.61
N PRO A 26 26.32 12.95 -17.90
CA PRO A 26 25.32 12.41 -18.81
C PRO A 26 25.40 10.89 -18.73
N ALA A 27 24.29 10.26 -18.36
CA ALA A 27 24.25 8.82 -18.26
C ALA A 27 24.41 8.24 -19.69
N PRO A 28 25.31 7.27 -19.90
CA PRO A 28 25.55 6.68 -21.22
C PRO A 28 24.43 5.69 -21.53
N TRP A 29 23.24 6.21 -21.84
CA TRP A 29 22.12 5.38 -22.26
C TRP A 29 22.14 5.27 -23.79
N PRO A 30 22.16 4.04 -24.31
CA PRO A 30 21.86 3.77 -25.71
C PRO A 30 20.50 4.39 -26.12
N ASP A 31 20.47 5.06 -27.29
CA ASP A 31 19.31 5.84 -27.76
C ASP A 31 18.05 4.97 -28.01
N ASP A 32 18.25 3.68 -28.29
CA ASP A 32 17.21 2.66 -28.43
C ASP A 32 16.43 2.46 -27.11
N ILE A 33 17.13 2.43 -25.98
CA ILE A 33 16.50 2.26 -24.66
C ILE A 33 15.70 3.52 -24.28
N LEU A 34 16.23 4.71 -24.57
CA LEU A 34 15.50 5.97 -24.35
C LEU A 34 14.24 6.07 -25.21
N SER A 35 14.31 5.55 -26.44
CA SER A 35 13.17 5.53 -27.36
C SER A 35 12.11 4.52 -26.92
N ALA A 36 12.51 3.36 -26.40
CA ALA A 36 11.59 2.37 -25.82
C ALA A 36 10.84 2.93 -24.61
N PHE A 37 11.54 3.64 -23.72
CA PHE A 37 10.92 4.28 -22.55
C PHE A 37 9.96 5.41 -22.92
N ALA A 38 10.28 6.18 -23.97
CA ALA A 38 9.41 7.24 -24.47
C ALA A 38 8.08 6.69 -25.04
N GLY A 39 8.12 5.50 -25.65
CA GLY A 39 6.91 4.80 -26.13
C GLY A 39 6.02 4.31 -24.99
N LEU A 40 6.61 3.89 -23.86
CA LEU A 40 5.87 3.43 -22.68
C LEU A 40 5.21 4.56 -21.88
N SER A 41 5.74 5.78 -22.00
CA SER A 41 5.22 6.97 -21.31
C SER A 41 4.24 7.79 -22.15
N ALA A 42 3.93 7.37 -23.38
CA ALA A 42 2.90 8.00 -24.20
C ALA A 42 1.52 7.52 -23.73
N PRO A 43 0.57 8.41 -23.37
CA PRO A 43 -0.71 8.05 -22.76
C PRO A 43 -1.72 7.41 -23.73
N ASP A 44 -1.30 6.89 -24.89
CA ASP A 44 -2.23 6.49 -25.95
C ASP A 44 -1.65 5.39 -26.84
N ALA A 45 -1.55 4.17 -26.31
CA ALA A 45 -1.33 2.97 -27.13
C ALA A 45 -1.78 1.68 -26.40
N VAL A 46 -2.99 1.66 -25.86
CA VAL A 46 -3.74 0.39 -25.78
C VAL A 46 -4.47 0.24 -27.12
N ARG A 47 -3.73 -0.17 -28.15
CA ARG A 47 -4.35 -0.74 -29.36
C ARG A 47 -4.65 -2.20 -29.05
N LEU A 48 -5.93 -2.48 -28.91
CA LEU A 48 -6.53 -3.80 -28.86
C LEU A 48 -6.25 -4.53 -30.17
N ASP A 49 -5.59 -5.68 -30.09
CA ASP A 49 -5.78 -6.76 -31.06
C ASP A 49 -5.44 -8.10 -30.39
N GLU A 50 -6.43 -8.68 -29.70
CA GLU A 50 -6.63 -10.12 -29.59
C GLU A 50 -8.13 -10.41 -29.44
N PRO A 51 -8.70 -11.33 -30.23
CA PRO A 51 -10.12 -11.68 -30.15
C PRO A 51 -10.33 -12.83 -29.15
N GLY A 52 -11.32 -12.67 -28.26
CA GLY A 52 -11.93 -13.81 -27.57
C GLY A 52 -11.50 -14.04 -26.13
N GLN A 53 -11.88 -13.15 -25.22
CA GLN A 53 -12.12 -13.54 -23.83
C GLN A 53 -13.39 -12.84 -23.33
N ALA A 54 -14.38 -13.65 -22.95
CA ALA A 54 -15.67 -13.20 -22.43
C ALA A 54 -15.48 -12.22 -21.25
N PRO A 55 -16.30 -11.15 -21.15
CA PRO A 55 -16.14 -10.17 -20.08
C PRO A 55 -16.65 -10.76 -18.76
N GLY A 56 -15.74 -11.19 -17.90
CA GLY A 56 -15.99 -11.18 -16.47
C GLY A 56 -16.30 -9.75 -16.01
N PRO A 57 -17.08 -9.54 -14.93
CA PRO A 57 -17.49 -8.21 -14.51
C PRO A 57 -16.25 -7.39 -14.15
N ARG A 58 -15.82 -6.58 -15.11
CA ARG A 58 -14.81 -5.54 -14.94
C ARG A 58 -15.41 -4.58 -13.92
N ALA A 59 -14.86 -4.62 -12.72
CA ALA A 59 -15.12 -3.64 -11.67
C ALA A 59 -15.19 -2.28 -12.34
N ALA A 60 -16.37 -1.65 -12.22
CA ALA A 60 -16.66 -0.37 -12.83
C ALA A 60 -15.49 0.57 -12.54
N ALA A 61 -14.86 1.04 -13.60
CA ALA A 61 -13.95 2.17 -13.52
C ALA A 61 -14.82 3.35 -13.07
N SER A 62 -14.91 3.55 -11.77
CA SER A 62 -15.53 4.73 -11.16
C SER A 62 -14.86 5.95 -11.79
N GLY A 63 -15.70 6.82 -12.36
CA GLY A 63 -15.31 7.89 -13.25
C GLY A 63 -14.10 8.67 -12.74
N ASP A 64 -13.12 8.82 -13.61
CA ASP A 64 -11.97 9.69 -13.41
C ASP A 64 -12.49 11.14 -13.50
N VAL A 65 -12.91 11.66 -12.35
CA VAL A 65 -13.13 13.10 -12.17
C VAL A 65 -11.74 13.75 -12.21
N PRO A 66 -11.53 14.92 -12.84
CA PRO A 66 -10.25 15.61 -12.76
C PRO A 66 -9.93 15.96 -11.29
N GLY A 67 -9.11 15.13 -10.65
CA GLY A 67 -8.87 15.11 -9.21
C GLY A 67 -7.92 13.98 -8.81
N LEU A 68 -7.64 13.83 -7.51
CA LEU A 68 -6.79 12.75 -7.00
C LEU A 68 -7.41 11.39 -7.36
N SER A 69 -6.67 10.55 -8.09
CA SER A 69 -7.11 9.18 -8.37
C SER A 69 -7.35 8.41 -7.07
N GLY A 70 -8.28 7.44 -7.09
CA GLY A 70 -8.55 6.60 -5.90
C GLY A 70 -7.29 5.90 -5.36
N ARG A 71 -6.34 5.56 -6.23
CA ARG A 71 -5.03 5.04 -5.81
C ARG A 71 -4.22 6.09 -5.05
N SER A 72 -4.09 7.29 -5.60
CA SER A 72 -3.35 8.38 -4.96
C SER A 72 -3.95 8.77 -3.61
N LEU A 73 -5.28 8.75 -3.51
CA LEU A 73 -5.98 8.98 -2.24
C LEU A 73 -5.68 7.88 -1.22
N ALA A 74 -5.69 6.62 -1.64
CA ALA A 74 -5.35 5.49 -0.80
C ALA A 74 -3.89 5.54 -0.29
N ASP A 75 -2.95 5.98 -1.13
CA ASP A 75 -1.55 6.18 -0.75
C ASP A 75 -1.39 7.30 0.30
N VAL A 76 -2.12 8.40 0.14
CA VAL A 76 -2.15 9.50 1.13
C VAL A 76 -2.76 9.03 2.44
N ALA A 77 -3.92 8.37 2.39
CA ALA A 77 -4.60 7.81 3.56
C ALA A 77 -3.69 6.84 4.33
N THR A 78 -3.00 5.95 3.61
CA THR A 78 -2.03 5.00 4.19
C THR A 78 -0.85 5.73 4.85
N SER A 79 -0.35 6.80 4.23
CA SER A 79 0.74 7.60 4.78
C SER A 79 0.35 8.29 6.08
N VAL A 80 -0.85 8.89 6.13
CA VAL A 80 -1.40 9.51 7.35
C VAL A 80 -1.61 8.47 8.45
N TRP A 81 -2.13 7.28 8.11
CA TRP A 81 -2.26 6.19 9.07
C TRP A 81 -0.91 5.76 9.66
N ARG A 82 0.14 5.57 8.83
CA ARG A 82 1.49 5.24 9.32
C ARG A 82 2.05 6.30 10.26
N LEU A 83 1.83 7.58 9.92
CA LEU A 83 2.21 8.70 10.77
C LEU A 83 1.50 8.63 12.13
N ARG A 84 0.20 8.35 12.16
CA ARG A 84 -0.59 8.19 13.38
C ARG A 84 -0.08 7.03 14.24
N VAL A 85 0.14 5.86 13.64
CA VAL A 85 0.69 4.68 14.34
C VAL A 85 2.07 5.00 14.95
N ARG A 86 2.95 5.66 14.19
CA ARG A 86 4.27 6.06 14.68
C ARG A 86 4.19 7.07 15.82
N MET A 87 3.23 7.98 15.76
CA MET A 87 3.03 9.01 16.77
C MET A 87 2.47 8.49 18.09
N ALA A 88 1.71 7.39 18.07
CA ALA A 88 1.16 6.77 19.27
C ALA A 88 2.25 6.35 20.28
N GLY A 89 3.49 6.12 19.82
CA GLY A 89 4.64 5.80 20.68
C GLY A 89 5.51 6.99 21.09
N LEU A 90 5.19 8.22 20.68
CA LEU A 90 6.03 9.38 20.97
C LEU A 90 5.71 10.02 22.33
N PRO A 91 6.72 10.60 23.02
CA PRO A 91 6.49 11.33 24.25
C PRO A 91 5.57 12.53 24.04
N GLU A 92 4.78 12.80 25.06
CA GLU A 92 3.74 13.81 25.12
C GLU A 92 4.23 15.25 24.82
N GLY A 93 5.55 15.51 24.78
CA GLY A 93 6.14 16.80 24.40
C GLY A 93 6.02 17.18 22.91
N MET A 94 5.61 16.25 22.03
CA MET A 94 5.52 16.48 20.57
C MET A 94 4.09 16.82 20.07
N ARG A 95 3.22 17.37 20.94
CA ARG A 95 1.79 17.61 20.64
C ARG A 95 1.52 18.51 19.41
N SER A 96 2.44 19.41 19.08
CA SER A 96 2.26 20.31 17.93
C SER A 96 2.28 19.55 16.60
N THR A 97 3.18 18.55 16.49
CA THR A 97 3.30 17.73 15.29
C THR A 97 2.12 16.76 15.17
N THR A 98 1.65 16.19 16.29
CA THR A 98 0.51 15.26 16.30
C THR A 98 -0.79 15.94 15.87
N ARG A 99 -0.99 17.22 16.24
CA ARG A 99 -2.19 17.99 15.83
C ARG A 99 -2.35 18.07 14.31
N HIS A 100 -1.27 18.22 13.55
CA HIS A 100 -1.36 18.30 12.09
C HIS A 100 -1.78 16.97 11.46
N VAL A 101 -1.34 15.86 12.05
CA VAL A 101 -1.71 14.51 11.60
C VAL A 101 -3.16 14.21 11.95
N GLU A 102 -3.62 14.55 13.15
CA GLU A 102 -5.04 14.43 13.51
C GLU A 102 -5.92 15.29 12.60
N LYS A 103 -5.53 16.54 12.31
CA LYS A 103 -6.28 17.38 11.37
C LYS A 103 -6.33 16.79 9.95
N ALA A 104 -5.23 16.21 9.48
CA ALA A 104 -5.21 15.52 8.18
C ALA A 104 -6.12 14.28 8.19
N TRP A 105 -6.15 13.54 9.30
CA TRP A 105 -7.06 12.41 9.50
C TRP A 105 -8.53 12.85 9.47
N ASP A 106 -8.88 13.90 10.22
CA ASP A 106 -10.24 14.44 10.25
C ASP A 106 -10.68 14.93 8.86
N THR A 107 -9.78 15.60 8.13
CA THR A 107 -10.06 16.08 6.77
C THR A 107 -10.32 14.91 5.80
N LEU A 108 -9.60 13.80 5.94
CA LEU A 108 -9.86 12.58 5.16
C LEU A 108 -11.22 11.98 5.50
N ALA A 109 -11.57 11.91 6.78
CA ALA A 109 -12.87 11.40 7.22
C ALA A 109 -14.03 12.29 6.71
N GLU A 110 -13.89 13.62 6.78
CA GLU A 110 -14.84 14.58 6.22
C GLU A 110 -14.98 14.45 4.70
N ALA A 111 -13.90 14.08 4.00
CA ALA A 111 -13.92 13.77 2.57
C ALA A 111 -14.53 12.39 2.24
N GLY A 112 -15.04 11.67 3.24
CA GLY A 112 -15.66 10.35 3.08
C GLY A 112 -14.66 9.20 2.97
N VAL A 113 -13.40 9.41 3.36
CA VAL A 113 -12.38 8.36 3.39
C VAL A 113 -12.40 7.64 4.74
N GLU A 114 -12.70 6.35 4.73
CA GLU A 114 -12.66 5.50 5.91
C GLU A 114 -11.42 4.59 5.85
N ILE A 115 -10.58 4.68 6.88
CA ILE A 115 -9.38 3.85 7.02
C ILE A 115 -9.65 2.83 8.12
N LYS A 116 -9.68 1.56 7.75
CA LYS A 116 -9.93 0.44 8.67
C LYS A 116 -8.66 -0.34 8.93
N ASP A 117 -8.19 -0.24 10.17
CA ASP A 117 -7.14 -1.09 10.71
C ASP A 117 -7.75 -2.42 11.19
N HIS A 118 -7.06 -3.52 10.92
CA HIS A 118 -7.50 -4.87 11.29
C HIS A 118 -6.66 -5.46 12.43
N LEU A 119 -5.83 -4.67 13.09
CA LEU A 119 -5.00 -5.13 14.20
C LEU A 119 -5.87 -5.81 15.29
N ASN A 120 -5.45 -6.98 15.73
CA ASN A 120 -6.15 -7.84 16.69
C ASN A 120 -7.53 -8.37 16.25
N ALA A 121 -7.95 -8.14 15.00
CA ALA A 121 -9.18 -8.71 14.48
C ALA A 121 -9.05 -10.24 14.30
N PRO A 122 -10.07 -11.04 14.65
CA PRO A 122 -10.06 -12.46 14.36
C PRO A 122 -9.92 -12.68 12.86
N PHE A 123 -9.05 -13.61 12.47
CA PHE A 123 -8.88 -13.94 11.05
C PHE A 123 -9.92 -15.00 10.66
N ASP A 124 -10.61 -14.75 9.55
CA ASP A 124 -11.50 -15.72 8.91
C ASP A 124 -11.17 -15.69 7.40
N SER A 125 -11.00 -16.87 6.81
CA SER A 125 -10.70 -17.06 5.39
C SER A 125 -11.74 -16.43 4.43
N GLY A 126 -12.95 -16.10 4.92
CA GLY A 126 -13.98 -15.39 4.16
C GLY A 126 -13.83 -13.86 4.16
N LEU A 127 -12.92 -13.30 4.95
CA LEU A 127 -12.67 -11.86 4.95
C LEU A 127 -11.91 -11.45 3.67
N SER A 128 -12.33 -10.35 3.05
CA SER A 128 -11.63 -9.77 1.90
C SER A 128 -10.37 -9.01 2.33
N ILE A 129 -9.40 -9.72 2.91
CA ILE A 129 -8.11 -9.22 3.39
C ILE A 129 -7.01 -10.07 2.75
N SER A 130 -5.93 -9.43 2.31
CA SER A 130 -4.75 -10.13 1.79
C SER A 130 -3.81 -10.49 2.92
N VAL A 131 -3.55 -11.78 3.11
CA VAL A 131 -2.55 -12.24 4.08
C VAL A 131 -1.18 -12.23 3.44
N VAL A 132 -0.26 -11.46 4.00
CA VAL A 132 1.15 -11.39 3.56
C VAL A 132 1.94 -12.55 4.14
N ALA A 133 1.68 -12.92 5.39
CA ALA A 133 2.35 -14.02 6.07
C ALA A 133 1.50 -14.57 7.22
N PHE A 134 1.70 -15.85 7.52
CA PHE A 134 1.30 -16.47 8.77
C PHE A 134 2.52 -16.59 9.70
N GLN A 135 2.39 -16.15 10.94
CA GLN A 135 3.47 -16.16 11.92
C GLN A 135 3.07 -16.94 13.18
N PRO A 136 3.81 -18.00 13.56
CA PRO A 136 3.59 -18.67 14.82
C PRO A 136 3.78 -17.69 15.99
N THR A 137 2.74 -17.52 16.79
CA THR A 137 2.70 -16.56 17.90
C THR A 137 2.27 -17.29 19.17
N PRO A 138 3.19 -17.50 20.13
CA PRO A 138 2.86 -18.13 21.41
C PRO A 138 1.74 -17.37 22.14
N GLY A 139 0.82 -18.10 22.78
CA GLY A 139 -0.24 -17.52 23.58
C GLY A 139 -1.49 -17.07 22.80
N LEU A 140 -1.56 -17.30 21.49
CA LEU A 140 -2.82 -17.21 20.74
C LEU A 140 -3.62 -18.50 20.88
N GLU A 141 -4.91 -18.38 21.14
CA GLU A 141 -5.84 -19.53 21.10
C GLU A 141 -6.34 -19.84 19.68
N ARG A 142 -6.31 -18.83 18.80
CA ARG A 142 -6.94 -18.83 17.47
C ARG A 142 -6.19 -17.90 16.53
N GLU A 143 -6.36 -18.11 15.24
CA GLU A 143 -5.79 -17.24 14.21
C GLU A 143 -6.36 -15.82 14.30
N ARG A 144 -5.46 -14.83 14.27
CA ARG A 144 -5.80 -13.42 14.44
C ARG A 144 -4.80 -12.54 13.71
N VAL A 145 -5.21 -11.39 13.22
CA VAL A 145 -4.29 -10.40 12.68
C VAL A 145 -3.41 -9.84 13.81
N ILE A 146 -2.10 -10.10 13.74
CA ILE A 146 -1.10 -9.61 14.71
C ILE A 146 -0.46 -8.31 14.25
N GLU A 147 -0.44 -8.05 12.94
CA GLU A 147 0.12 -6.83 12.37
C GLU A 147 -0.64 -6.44 11.10
N THR A 148 -0.98 -5.16 10.99
CA THR A 148 -1.51 -4.57 9.76
C THR A 148 -0.35 -3.92 9.00
N ILE A 149 -0.01 -4.43 7.83
CA ILE A 149 1.03 -3.84 6.97
C ILE A 149 0.46 -2.67 6.16
N ARG A 150 -0.79 -2.83 5.71
CA ARG A 150 -1.55 -1.83 5.00
C ARG A 150 -3.03 -1.89 5.43
N PRO A 151 -3.65 -0.76 5.78
CA PRO A 151 -5.05 -0.74 6.18
C PRO A 151 -5.96 -0.90 4.95
N SER A 152 -7.22 -1.28 5.20
CA SER A 152 -8.26 -1.16 4.17
C SER A 152 -8.68 0.30 4.07
N VAL A 153 -8.87 0.80 2.86
CA VAL A 153 -9.32 2.18 2.63
C VAL A 153 -10.58 2.15 1.78
N TYR A 154 -11.59 2.87 2.24
CA TYR A 154 -12.89 3.03 1.58
C TYR A 154 -13.12 4.51 1.27
N LEU A 155 -13.80 4.78 0.17
CA LEU A 155 -14.31 6.09 -0.21
C LEU A 155 -15.82 5.96 -0.33
N GLY A 156 -16.56 6.44 0.68
CA GLY A 156 -17.96 6.05 0.88
C GLY A 156 -18.08 4.52 0.98
N ASP A 157 -18.99 3.92 0.22
CA ASP A 157 -19.21 2.46 0.20
C ASP A 157 -18.21 1.69 -0.68
N GLN A 158 -17.35 2.40 -1.43
CA GLN A 158 -16.41 1.77 -2.36
C GLN A 158 -15.07 1.51 -1.69
N ARG A 159 -14.64 0.24 -1.63
CA ARG A 159 -13.28 -0.10 -1.23
C ARG A 159 -12.29 0.28 -2.33
N ILE A 160 -11.42 1.23 -2.04
CA ILE A 160 -10.34 1.67 -2.94
C ILE A 160 -9.01 0.96 -2.66
N GLN A 161 -8.85 0.39 -1.45
CA GLN A 161 -7.66 -0.37 -1.07
C GLN A 161 -8.02 -1.57 -0.18
N MET A 162 -7.45 -2.73 -0.51
CA MET A 162 -7.54 -3.95 0.31
C MET A 162 -6.47 -3.93 1.41
N ALA A 163 -6.82 -4.43 2.60
CA ALA A 163 -5.84 -4.58 3.68
C ALA A 163 -4.82 -5.68 3.37
N GLU A 164 -3.59 -5.45 3.82
CA GLU A 164 -2.52 -6.43 3.86
C GLU A 164 -2.12 -6.65 5.31
N VAL A 165 -2.15 -7.90 5.77
CA VAL A 165 -1.98 -8.25 7.18
C VAL A 165 -1.06 -9.44 7.38
N ILE A 166 -0.46 -9.52 8.56
CA ILE A 166 0.19 -10.73 9.08
C ILE A 166 -0.75 -11.37 10.09
N VAL A 167 -1.00 -12.66 9.91
CA VAL A 167 -1.87 -13.45 10.79
C VAL A 167 -1.01 -14.25 11.74
N GLY A 168 -1.24 -14.10 13.04
CA GLY A 168 -0.68 -14.94 14.07
C GLY A 168 -1.39 -16.28 14.11
N THR A 169 -0.65 -17.38 14.03
CA THR A 169 -1.16 -18.74 14.24
C THR A 169 -0.76 -19.24 15.63
N PRO A 170 -1.62 -20.00 16.32
CA PRO A 170 -1.25 -20.60 17.60
C PRO A 170 -0.04 -21.54 17.43
N ASP A 171 0.91 -21.49 18.36
CA ASP A 171 1.96 -22.50 18.43
C ASP A 171 1.35 -23.85 18.79
N SER A 172 1.59 -24.87 17.96
CA SER A 172 1.07 -26.23 18.17
C SER A 172 1.57 -26.89 19.48
N THR A 173 2.48 -26.24 20.19
CA THR A 173 2.99 -26.66 21.50
C THR A 173 1.99 -26.49 22.64
N ASP A 174 0.91 -25.71 22.46
CA ASP A 174 -0.06 -25.41 23.53
C ASP A 174 -1.46 -26.04 23.32
N GLY A 175 -1.56 -27.07 22.47
CA GLY A 175 -2.85 -27.57 21.98
C GLY A 175 -3.10 -29.09 21.98
N THR A 176 -2.12 -29.94 22.29
CA THR A 176 -2.39 -31.38 22.48
C THR A 176 -2.38 -31.73 23.96
N ARG A 177 -3.43 -31.30 24.68
CA ARG A 177 -3.83 -32.04 25.88
C ARG A 177 -4.56 -33.28 25.37
N PRO A 178 -4.03 -34.51 25.53
CA PRO A 178 -4.77 -35.72 25.15
C PRO A 178 -6.08 -35.71 25.93
N ARG A 179 -7.22 -35.85 25.24
CA ARG A 179 -8.52 -36.05 25.90
C ARG A 179 -8.39 -37.28 26.81
N PRO A 180 -8.40 -37.14 28.15
CA PRO A 180 -8.40 -38.30 29.02
C PRO A 180 -9.86 -38.72 29.19
N GLY A 181 -10.28 -39.79 28.50
CA GLY A 181 -11.64 -40.28 28.68
C GLY A 181 -12.19 -41.19 27.59
N ALA A 182 -11.51 -42.29 27.28
CA ALA A 182 -12.23 -43.50 26.90
C ALA A 182 -11.82 -44.56 27.92
N ARG A 183 -12.62 -44.65 28.99
CA ARG A 183 -12.48 -45.67 30.03
C ARG A 183 -12.53 -47.04 29.36
N GLU A 184 -11.44 -47.76 29.54
CA GLU A 184 -11.38 -49.18 29.87
C GLU A 184 -12.76 -49.77 30.21
N GLN A 185 -13.30 -50.58 29.30
CA GLN A 185 -14.22 -51.66 29.66
C GLN A 185 -13.54 -52.96 29.24
N ARG A 186 -12.79 -53.52 30.19
CA ARG A 186 -12.71 -54.97 30.37
C ARG A 186 -14.10 -55.46 30.76
N GLN A 187 -14.64 -56.41 29.99
CA GLN A 187 -15.07 -57.72 30.46
C GLN A 187 -15.41 -58.60 29.26
#